data_AF-I6S2J8-F1
#
_entry.id   AF-I6S2J8-F1
#
_cell.length_a   1.000
_cell.length_b   1.000
_cell.length_c   1.000
_cell.angle_alpha   90.00
_cell.angle_beta   90.00
_cell.angle_gamma   90.00
#
_symmetry.space_group_name_H-M   'P 1'
#
loop_
_entity.id
_entity.type
_entity.pdbx_description
1 polymer ?
#
loop_
_entity_poly.entity_id
_entity_poly.type
_entity_poly.pdbx_seq_one_letter_code
_entity_poly.pdbx_strand_id
1 'polypeptide(L)'
;MNEIIDELSVNFDLIIFDLPPVVPVTDAQILASKTDGTIIVVRERKTLKQELFKAKELLTIAQANILGIVYNGVKKSKDINYYY
;
A
#
# COMPACT_ATOMS: atom_id res chain seq x y z
N MET A 1 -1.23 -15.20 -13.25
CA MET A 1 -0.75 -13.99 -12.55
C MET A 1 0.71 -13.70 -12.89
N ASN A 2 1.62 -14.66 -12.73
CA ASN A 2 3.03 -14.48 -13.15
C ASN A 2 3.15 -14.11 -14.63
N GLU A 3 2.45 -14.81 -15.52
CA GLU A 3 2.45 -14.52 -16.97
C GLU A 3 2.08 -13.06 -17.29
N ILE A 4 1.07 -12.52 -16.61
CA ILE A 4 0.66 -11.12 -16.80
C ILE A 4 1.73 -10.16 -16.28
N ILE A 5 2.33 -10.46 -15.12
CA ILE A 5 3.41 -9.63 -14.56
C ILE A 5 4.61 -9.63 -15.51
N ASP A 6 4.99 -10.79 -16.04
CA ASP A 6 6.10 -10.93 -16.97
C ASP A 6 5.85 -10.15 -18.27
N GLU A 7 4.64 -10.25 -18.84
CA GLU A 7 4.25 -9.50 -20.02
C GLU A 7 4.26 -7.99 -19.77
N LEU A 8 3.69 -7.52 -18.65
CA LEU A 8 3.70 -6.10 -18.32
C LEU A 8 5.12 -5.58 -18.09
N SER A 9 5.99 -6.38 -17.46
CA SER A 9 7.37 -5.99 -17.14
C SER A 9 8.24 -5.78 -18.39
N VAL A 10 7.88 -6.41 -19.52
CA VAL A 10 8.55 -6.19 -20.81
C VAL A 10 8.10 -4.87 -21.45
N ASN A 11 6.86 -4.43 -21.19
CA ASN A 11 6.23 -3.32 -21.91
C ASN A 11 6.21 -1.99 -21.13
N PHE A 12 6.44 -2.02 -19.81
CA PHE A 12 6.33 -0.86 -18.94
C PHE A 12 7.53 -0.72 -18.01
N ASP A 13 8.03 0.51 -17.82
CA ASP A 13 9.11 0.80 -16.87
C ASP A 13 8.64 0.76 -15.40
N LEU A 14 7.35 0.99 -15.18
CA LEU A 14 6.73 1.02 -13.84
C LEU A 14 5.31 0.48 -13.92
N ILE A 15 5.00 -0.47 -13.05
CA ILE A 15 3.68 -1.09 -12.93
C ILE A 15 3.16 -0.84 -11.52
N ILE A 16 1.95 -0.28 -11.42
CA ILE A 16 1.28 -0.03 -10.14
C ILE A 16 0.03 -0.89 -10.08
N PHE A 17 -0.02 -1.77 -9.09
CA PHE A 17 -1.20 -2.58 -8.78
C PHE A 17 -2.03 -1.87 -7.71
N ASP A 18 -3.27 -1.50 -8.04
CA ASP A 18 -4.25 -1.07 -7.05
C ASP A 18 -4.99 -2.29 -6.50
N LEU A 19 -5.09 -2.38 -5.18
CA LEU A 19 -5.53 -3.58 -4.48
C LEU A 19 -6.61 -3.25 -3.45
N PRO A 20 -7.54 -4.19 -3.19
CA PRO A 20 -8.50 -4.03 -2.11
C PRO A 20 -7.80 -3.96 -0.74
N PRO A 21 -8.50 -3.54 0.33
CA PRO A 21 -7.91 -3.46 1.66
C PRO A 21 -7.33 -4.80 2.13
N VAL A 22 -6.12 -4.75 2.72
CA VAL A 22 -5.31 -5.93 3.11
C VAL A 22 -5.98 -6.83 4.15
N VAL A 23 -6.76 -6.26 5.07
CA VAL A 23 -7.34 -6.99 6.20
C VAL A 23 -8.54 -7.86 5.81
N PRO A 24 -9.53 -7.37 5.04
CA PRO A 24 -10.68 -8.19 4.65
C PRO A 24 -10.40 -9.14 3.47
N VAL A 25 -9.37 -8.89 2.65
CA VAL A 25 -9.18 -9.59 1.37
C VAL A 25 -7.74 -10.10 1.22
N THR A 26 -7.59 -11.25 0.58
CA THR A 26 -6.31 -11.95 0.37
C THR A 26 -5.51 -11.45 -0.84
N ASP A 27 -6.15 -10.79 -1.79
CA ASP A 27 -5.54 -10.38 -3.08
C ASP A 27 -4.27 -9.55 -2.88
N ALA A 28 -4.32 -8.60 -1.95
CA ALA A 28 -3.19 -7.74 -1.62
C ALA A 28 -1.98 -8.54 -1.08
N GLN A 29 -2.23 -9.62 -0.32
CA GLN A 29 -1.15 -10.46 0.22
C GLN A 29 -0.49 -11.28 -0.88
N ILE A 30 -1.29 -11.84 -1.80
CA ILE A 30 -0.80 -12.65 -2.92
C ILE A 30 0.06 -11.78 -3.85
N LEU A 31 -0.44 -10.60 -4.25
CA LEU A 31 0.28 -9.72 -5.17
C LEU A 31 1.48 -9.04 -4.52
N ALA A 32 1.41 -8.64 -3.25
CA ALA A 32 2.52 -7.99 -2.57
C ALA A 32 3.77 -8.88 -2.43
N SER A 33 3.61 -10.21 -2.46
CA SER A 33 4.73 -11.17 -2.49
C SER A 33 5.40 -11.32 -3.86
N LYS A 34 4.79 -10.75 -4.91
CA LYS A 34 5.21 -10.86 -6.32
C LYS A 34 5.67 -9.52 -6.89
N THR A 35 5.63 -8.44 -6.12
CA THR A 35 6.07 -7.11 -6.53
C THR A 35 7.39 -6.74 -5.85
N ASP A 36 8.14 -5.84 -6.48
CA ASP A 36 9.41 -5.34 -5.94
C ASP A 36 9.22 -4.52 -4.66
N GLY A 37 8.03 -3.95 -4.47
CA GLY A 37 7.70 -3.13 -3.33
C GLY A 37 6.21 -2.97 -3.10
N THR A 38 5.85 -2.69 -1.86
CA THR A 38 4.48 -2.44 -1.40
C THR A 38 4.43 -1.18 -0.54
N ILE A 39 3.47 -0.30 -0.84
CA ILE A 39 3.18 0.91 -0.06
C ILE A 39 1.82 0.74 0.61
N ILE A 40 1.75 0.97 1.92
CA ILE A 40 0.48 0.92 2.66
C ILE A 40 -0.13 2.32 2.72
N VAL A 41 -1.37 2.47 2.28
CA VAL A 41 -2.11 3.74 2.39
C VAL A 41 -2.94 3.73 3.67
N VAL A 42 -2.72 4.72 4.54
CA VAL A 42 -3.44 4.89 5.81
C VAL A 42 -4.25 6.18 5.74
N ARG A 43 -5.56 6.09 5.93
CA ARG A 43 -6.45 7.25 5.80
C ARG A 43 -6.70 7.92 7.15
N GLU A 44 -6.45 9.24 7.22
CA GLU A 44 -6.71 10.05 8.43
C GLU A 44 -8.14 9.82 8.95
N ARG A 45 -8.27 9.58 10.27
CA ARG A 45 -9.55 9.40 10.99
C ARG A 45 -10.46 8.28 10.46
N LYS A 46 -9.97 7.43 9.56
CA LYS A 46 -10.72 6.26 9.05
C LYS A 46 -10.04 4.95 9.41
N THR A 47 -8.72 4.87 9.21
CA THR A 47 -7.98 3.63 9.49
C THR A 47 -7.66 3.55 10.97
N LEU A 48 -8.06 2.45 11.63
CA LEU A 48 -7.71 2.23 13.04
C LEU A 48 -6.27 1.73 13.16
N LYS A 49 -5.57 2.13 14.23
CA LYS A 49 -4.17 1.74 14.46
C LYS A 49 -4.00 0.21 14.50
N GLN A 50 -4.96 -0.50 15.09
CA GLN A 50 -4.98 -1.96 15.14
C GLN A 50 -5.08 -2.62 13.75
N GLU A 51 -5.85 -2.02 12.83
CA GLU A 51 -5.99 -2.53 11.47
C GLU A 51 -4.70 -2.34 10.68
N LEU A 52 -3.99 -1.23 10.91
CA LEU A 52 -2.67 -1.01 10.31
C LEU A 52 -1.64 -2.04 10.80
N PHE A 53 -1.62 -2.34 12.10
CA PHE A 53 -0.72 -3.38 12.63
C PHE A 53 -1.04 -4.76 12.07
N LYS A 54 -2.33 -5.11 11.98
CA LYS A 54 -2.77 -6.37 11.37
C LYS A 54 -2.41 -6.44 9.88
N ALA A 55 -2.60 -5.35 9.14
CA ALA A 55 -2.20 -5.28 7.73
C ALA A 55 -0.68 -5.50 7.56
N LYS A 56 0.13 -4.85 8.40
CA LYS A 56 1.59 -5.04 8.41
C LYS A 56 1.95 -6.50 8.70
N GLU A 57 1.32 -7.12 9.69
CA GLU A 57 1.57 -8.53 10.04
C GLU A 57 1.23 -9.46 8.87
N LEU A 58 0.05 -9.31 8.26
CA LEU A 58 -0.39 -10.12 7.13
C LEU A 58 0.57 -9.99 5.93
N LEU A 59 0.99 -8.76 5.59
CA LEU A 59 1.96 -8.52 4.52
C LEU A 59 3.35 -9.07 4.86
N THR A 60 3.75 -9.03 6.14
CA THR A 60 5.02 -9.62 6.59
C THR A 60 4.99 -11.14 6.46
N ILE A 61 3.89 -11.80 6.85
CA ILE A 61 3.68 -13.25 6.68
C ILE A 61 3.72 -13.63 5.19
N ALA A 62 3.12 -12.79 4.34
CA ALA A 62 3.16 -12.93 2.88
C ALA A 62 4.53 -12.61 2.26
N GLN A 63 5.54 -12.24 3.07
CA GLN A 63 6.89 -11.88 2.61
C GLN A 63 6.91 -10.68 1.66
N ALA A 64 5.95 -9.75 1.82
CA ALA A 64 5.92 -8.52 1.04
C ALA A 64 7.07 -7.58 1.41
N ASN A 65 7.69 -6.95 0.41
CA ASN A 65 8.66 -5.88 0.63
C ASN A 65 7.95 -4.54 0.92
N ILE A 66 7.68 -4.25 2.20
CA ILE A 66 7.01 -3.00 2.59
C ILE A 66 8.01 -1.83 2.52
N LEU A 67 7.85 -0.97 1.52
CA LEU A 67 8.69 0.22 1.32
C LEU A 67 8.37 1.33 2.33
N GLY A 68 7.11 1.42 2.76
CA GLY A 68 6.67 2.46 3.68
C GLY A 68 5.17 2.67 3.71
N ILE A 69 4.77 3.81 4.26
CA ILE A 69 3.37 4.18 4.49
C ILE A 69 3.10 5.56 3.91
N VAL A 70 1.96 5.71 3.25
CA VAL A 70 1.41 7.01 2.85
C VAL A 70 0.25 7.35 3.78
N TYR A 71 0.42 8.39 4.61
CA TYR A 71 -0.67 8.93 5.44
C TYR A 71 -1.50 9.91 4.61
N ASN A 72 -2.70 9.50 4.23
CA ASN A 72 -3.53 10.17 3.23
C ASN A 72 -4.74 10.86 3.86
N GLY A 73 -5.21 11.93 3.21
CA GLY A 73 -6.45 12.61 3.57
C GLY A 73 -6.35 13.54 4.77
N VAL A 74 -5.13 13.94 5.13
CA VAL A 74 -4.87 14.91 6.20
C VAL A 74 -5.62 16.21 5.88
N LYS A 75 -6.57 16.58 6.74
CA LYS A 75 -7.17 17.91 6.69
C LYS A 75 -6.07 18.93 6.96
N LYS A 76 -5.87 19.88 6.05
CA LYS A 76 -5.05 21.06 6.34
C LYS A 76 -5.58 21.69 7.63
N SER A 77 -4.76 21.73 8.67
CA SER A 77 -5.01 22.66 9.77
C SER A 77 -5.06 24.06 9.17
N LYS A 78 -6.05 24.87 9.56
CA LYS A 78 -6.13 26.27 9.15
C LYS A 78 -4.97 27.13 9.68
N ASP A 79 -4.07 26.54 10.48
CA ASP A 79 -2.97 27.24 11.15
C ASP A 79 -1.59 26.77 10.69
N ILE A 80 -1.36 26.70 9.38
CA ILE A 80 0.01 26.79 8.86
C ILE A 80 0.03 28.00 7.93
N ASN A 81 0.15 29.17 8.55
CA ASN A 81 0.66 30.37 7.89
C ASN A 81 2.07 30.02 7.40
N TYR A 82 2.15 29.52 6.16
CA TYR A 82 3.37 29.61 5.39
C TYR A 82 3.60 31.11 5.16
N TYR A 83 4.33 31.73 6.09
CA TYR A 83 4.97 33.01 5.82
C TYR A 83 5.96 32.77 4.68
N TYR A 84 5.55 33.19 3.49
CA TYR A 84 6.47 33.65 2.46
C TYR A 84 6.74 35.14 2.68
#